data_AF-A0A970T9P0-F1
#
_entry.id   AF-A0A970T9P0-F1
#
_cell.length_a   1.000
_cell.length_b   1.000
_cell.length_c   1.000
_cell.angle_alpha   90.00
_cell.angle_beta   90.00
_cell.angle_gamma   90.00
#
_symmetry.space_group_name_H-M   'P 1'
#
loop_
_entity.id
_entity.type
_entity.pdbx_description
1 polymer ?
#
loop_
_entity_poly.entity_id
_entity_poly.type
_entity_poly.pdbx_seq_one_letter_code
_entity_poly.pdbx_strand_id
1 'polypeptide(L)' 'MTTVIIYTRSKEAKKLVEFLKATHYARVLEELEPNEETIQAMNEVNEGKVNAYKSANEMIASLKKAANVQD' A
#
# COMPACT_ATOMS: atom_id res chain seq x y z
N MET A 1 9.65 -22.94 18.44
CA MET A 1 9.62 -21.61 17.77
C MET A 1 8.38 -20.90 18.25
N THR A 2 8.51 -19.71 18.82
CA THR A 2 7.40 -18.96 19.41
C THR A 2 7.16 -17.71 18.58
N THR A 3 5.93 -17.54 18.11
CA THR A 3 5.52 -16.35 17.33
C THR A 3 4.74 -15.42 18.24
N VAL A 4 5.11 -14.13 18.25
CA VAL A 4 4.41 -13.09 19.00
C VAL A 4 3.81 -12.11 18.00
N ILE A 5 2.51 -11.87 18.10
CA ILE A 5 1.80 -10.90 17.27
C ILE A 5 1.77 -9.56 18.01
N ILE A 6 2.31 -8.51 17.40
CA ILE A 6 2.37 -7.16 17.98
C ILE A 6 1.52 -6.22 17.13
N TYR A 7 0.43 -5.70 17.71
CA TYR A 7 -0.40 -4.68 17.04
C TYR A 7 0.29 -3.32 17.10
N THR A 8 0.78 -2.83 15.96
CA THR A 8 1.57 -1.59 15.86
C THR A 8 0.75 -0.30 15.83
N ARG A 9 -0.52 -0.34 16.28
CA ARG A 9 -1.40 0.85 16.30
C ARG A 9 -0.95 1.92 17.29
N SER A 10 -0.30 1.53 18.40
CA SER A 10 0.22 2.47 19.40
C SER A 10 1.69 2.86 19.14
N LYS A 11 2.13 4.00 19.69
CA LYS A 11 3.53 4.45 19.58
C LYS A 11 4.48 3.53 20.33
N GLU A 12 4.02 2.98 21.45
CA GLU A 12 4.75 2.08 22.32
C GLU A 12 5.03 0.75 21.61
N ALA A 13 4.04 0.22 20.89
CA ALA A 13 4.20 -1.00 20.10
C ALA A 13 5.20 -0.82 18.95
N LYS A 14 5.21 0.36 18.30
CA LYS A 14 6.21 0.67 17.26
C LYS A 14 7.63 0.71 17.81
N LYS A 15 7.83 1.33 18.98
CA LYS A 15 9.14 1.34 19.66
C LYS A 15 9.61 -0.07 20.06
N LEU A 16 8.69 -0.93 20.49
CA LEU A 16 9.01 -2.32 20.78
C LEU A 16 9.46 -3.08 19.53
N VAL A 17 8.80 -2.87 18.40
CA VAL A 17 9.22 -3.46 17.12
C VAL A 17 10.60 -2.95 16.69
N GLU A 18 10.87 -1.66 16.82
CA GLU A 18 12.20 -1.09 16.53
C GLU A 18 13.29 -1.70 17.43
N PHE A 19 13.01 -1.85 18.72
CA PHE A 19 13.91 -2.54 19.64
C PHE A 19 14.18 -3.98 19.18
N LEU A 20 13.13 -4.75 18.84
CA LEU A 20 13.26 -6.13 18.39
C LEU A 20 14.05 -6.25 17.08
N LYS A 21 13.89 -5.31 16.14
CA LYS A 21 14.68 -5.24 14.90
C LYS A 21 16.19 -5.08 15.15
N ALA A 22 16.60 -4.43 16.24
CA ALA A 22 18.00 -4.25 16.59
C ALA A 22 18.63 -5.51 17.22
N THR A 23 17.81 -6.48 17.65
CA THR A 23 18.30 -7.70 18.33
C THR A 23 18.62 -8.81 17.33
N HIS A 24 19.62 -9.63 17.63
CA HIS A 24 20.06 -10.72 16.74
C HIS A 24 19.24 -12.01 16.90
N TYR A 25 18.37 -12.09 17.91
CA TYR A 25 17.60 -13.29 18.23
C TYR A 25 16.14 -13.24 17.76
N ALA A 26 15.66 -12.09 17.28
CA ALA A 26 14.30 -11.91 16.81
C ALA A 26 14.28 -11.68 15.30
N ARG A 27 13.43 -12.41 14.59
CA ARG A 27 13.12 -12.15 13.18
C ARG A 27 11.78 -11.44 13.11
N VAL A 28 11.79 -10.17 12.75
CA VAL A 28 10.56 -9.38 12.54
C VAL A 28 10.06 -9.64 11.13
N LEU A 29 8.86 -10.22 11.03
CA LEU A 29 8.14 -10.38 9.76
C LEU A 29 7.03 -9.33 9.74
N GLU A 30 7.15 -8.34 8.86
CA GLU A 30 6.08 -7.37 8.64
C GLU A 30 5.07 -7.97 7.66
N GLU A 31 4.00 -8.55 8.21
CA GLU A 31 2.81 -8.86 7.42
C GLU A 31 2.04 -7.56 7.22
N LEU A 32 2.32 -6.90 6.11
CA LEU A 32 1.43 -5.88 5.56
C LEU A 32 0.27 -6.62 4.91
N GLU A 33 -0.75 -6.98 5.70
CA GLU A 33 -2.04 -7.33 5.11
C GLU A 33 -2.61 -6.05 4.48
N PRO A 34 -2.75 -5.99 3.14
CA PRO A 34 -3.41 -4.86 2.50
C PRO A 34 -4.83 -4.74 3.06
N ASN A 35 -5.25 -3.52 3.39
CA ASN A 35 -6.63 -3.28 3.79
C ASN A 35 -7.59 -3.57 2.61
N GLU A 36 -8.89 -3.70 2.89
CA GLU A 36 -9.90 -4.06 1.88
C GLU A 36 -9.86 -3.13 0.65
N GLU A 37 -9.65 -1.82 0.86
CA GLU A 37 -9.54 -0.83 -0.20
C GLU A 37 -8.32 -1.07 -1.11
N THR A 38 -7.16 -1.42 -0.53
CA THR A 38 -5.95 -1.75 -1.28
C THR A 38 -6.12 -3.05 -2.05
N ILE A 39 -6.77 -4.05 -1.45
CA ILE A 39 -7.11 -5.32 -2.13
C ILE A 39 -8.01 -5.05 -3.32
N GLN A 40 -9.03 -4.21 -3.16
CA GLN A 40 -9.93 -3.85 -4.24
C GLN A 40 -9.19 -3.14 -5.37
N ALA A 41 -8.37 -2.14 -5.06
CA ALA A 41 -7.58 -1.43 -6.07
C ALA A 41 -6.63 -2.38 -6.84
N MET A 42 -6.00 -3.34 -6.14
CA MET A 42 -5.18 -4.37 -6.78
C MET A 42 -5.99 -5.28 -7.70
N ASN A 43 -7.21 -5.67 -7.30
CA ASN A 43 -8.09 -6.49 -8.12
C ASN A 43 -8.56 -5.73 -9.37
N GLU A 44 -8.90 -4.45 -9.26
CA GLU A 44 -9.29 -3.63 -10.42
C GLU A 44 -8.17 -3.50 -11.46
N VAL A 45 -6.92 -3.44 -11.01
CA VAL A 45 -5.74 -3.48 -11.89
C VAL A 45 -5.64 -4.84 -12.59
N ASN A 46 -5.74 -5.94 -11.85
CA ASN A 46 -5.62 -7.30 -12.38
C ASN A 46 -6.76 -7.65 -13.36
N GLU A 47 -7.97 -7.15 -13.12
CA GLU A 47 -9.14 -7.34 -13.98
C GLU A 47 -9.12 -6.43 -15.21
N GLY A 48 -8.13 -5.54 -15.35
CA GLY A 48 -8.02 -4.62 -16.49
C GLY A 48 -9.07 -3.50 -16.47
N LYS A 49 -9.66 -3.20 -15.30
CA LYS A 49 -10.63 -2.11 -15.12
C LYS A 49 -9.98 -0.72 -15.07
N VAL A 50 -8.65 -0.68 -15.02
CA VAL A 50 -7.86 0.56 -14.99
C VAL A 50 -7.20 0.83 -16.35
N ASN A 51 -7.08 2.11 -16.68
CA ASN A 51 -6.32 2.54 -17.86
C ASN A 51 -4.85 2.75 -17.49
N ALA A 52 -3.95 2.12 -18.24
CA ALA A 52 -2.52 2.37 -18.10
C ALA A 52 -2.11 3.59 -18.94
N TYR A 53 -1.41 4.54 -18.32
CA TYR A 53 -0.84 5.72 -18.97
C TYR A 53 0.66 5.75 -18.73
N LYS A 54 1.44 6.26 -19.71
CA LYS A 54 2.90 6.32 -19.60
C LYS A 54 3.39 7.48 -18.73
N SER A 55 2.54 8.49 -18.52
CA SER A 55 2.85 9.65 -17.68
C SER A 55 1.58 10.30 -17.11
N ALA A 56 1.75 11.09 -16.04
CA ALA A 56 0.65 11.86 -15.46
C ALA A 56 0.05 12.88 -16.46
N ASN A 57 0.87 13.47 -17.33
CA ASN A 57 0.41 14.41 -18.35
C ASN A 57 -0.53 13.75 -19.36
N GLU A 58 -0.24 12.51 -19.75
CA GLU A 58 -1.09 11.73 -20.66
C GLU A 58 -2.43 11.37 -20.02
N MET A 59 -2.41 10.98 -18.74
CA MET A 59 -3.62 10.73 -17.95
C MET A 59 -4.48 11.99 -17.80
N ILE A 60 -3.87 13.15 -17.51
CA ILE A 60 -4.60 14.42 -17.37
C ILE A 60 -5.19 14.84 -18.71
N ALA A 61 -4.46 14.67 -19.82
CA ALA A 61 -4.96 14.97 -21.15
C ALA A 61 -6.16 14.09 -21.54
N SER A 62 -6.15 12.80 -21.18
CA SER A 62 -7.29 11.90 -21.44
C SER A 62 -8.52 12.28 -20.62
N LEU A 63 -8.33 12.67 -19.35
CA LEU A 63 -9.39 13.15 -18.46
C LEU A 63 -10.00 14.47 -18.96
N LYS A 64 -9.17 15.44 -19.37
CA LYS A 64 -9.65 16.71 -19.98
C LYS A 64 -10.49 16.46 -21.23
N LYS A 65 -10.03 15.55 -22.09
CA LYS A 65 -10.74 15.15 -23.32
C LYS A 65 -12.08 14.48 -23.01
N ALA A 66 -12.13 13.59 -22.01
CA ALA A 66 -13.36 12.92 -21.59
C ALA A 66 -14.36 13.89 -20.92
N ALA A 67 -13.86 14.87 -20.16
CA ALA A 67 -14.67 15.87 -19.47
C ALA A 67 -15.11 17.05 -20.37
N ASN A 68 -14.70 17.06 -21.65
CA ASN A 68 -14.98 18.11 -22.64
C ASN A 68 -14.61 19.53 -22.14
N VAL A 69 -13.54 19.62 -21.34
CA VAL A 69 -13.02 20.89 -20.83
C VAL A 69 -12.04 21.43 -21.89
N GLN A 70 -12.42 22.50 -22.59
CA GLN A 70 -11.52 23.28 -23.44
C GLN A 70 -10.54 24.07 -22.55
N ASP A 71 -9.28 24.16 -22.98
CA ASP A 71 -8.22 24.92 -22.28
C ASP A 71 -8.58 26.40 -22.08
#